data_AF-A0A7G7L8G2-F1
#
_entry.id   AF-A0A7G7L8G2-F1
#
_cell.length_a   1.000
_cell.length_b   1.000
_cell.length_c   1.000
_cell.angle_alpha   90.00
_cell.angle_beta   90.00
_cell.angle_gamma   90.00
#
_symmetry.space_group_name_H-M   'P 1'
#
loop_
_entity.id
_entity.type
_entity.pdbx_description
1 polymer ?
#
loop_
_entity_poly.entity_id
_entity_poly.type
_entity_poly.pdbx_seq_one_letter_code
_entity_poly.pdbx_strand_id
1 'polypeptide(L)'
;MTQPGKPPPLMETRKVLQAARPPVGEGPPTREVLAGLRRRRPPAAVLLAVALMALVPLVLLVLALLVLVDTWTGDDGVFLSLVKTVLFSGTLFLLSALAWRGVKRALHFGSYREGLFVARLTTGVCVVIAVFLLAYVVSEGNEQEPSMLVPFVVLAVVWLPALPLQTRSAREWPDRVLLRSGPQVRGERELAFLLEARPHSCGQPLPVGAAIAVADEESRGWVWRGDCPHCGRPAVHVFGERTEDAPTEPWAWGRDGSRPGLGGGDLLHLGDRFEQPADVEPTALADDQLHQTWLAALGSVQATEQLLQLVRPGKDAVAPWRRTGRPVPLTTPGEVFSRTAIESRLAARRDTLARLEAETARRRALPA
;
A
#
# COMPACT_ATOMS: atom_id res chain seq x y z
N MET A 1 22.90 27.84 38.32
CA MET A 1 23.64 28.35 37.15
C MET A 1 23.45 27.37 35.99
N THR A 2 22.59 27.72 35.04
CA THR A 2 22.27 26.92 33.85
C THR A 2 23.26 27.27 32.73
N GLN A 3 23.86 26.25 32.09
CA GLN A 3 24.80 26.44 30.99
C GLN A 3 24.12 27.10 29.78
N PRO A 4 24.71 28.15 29.19
CA PRO A 4 24.25 28.71 27.93
C PRO A 4 24.74 27.86 26.76
N GLY A 5 23.87 27.51 25.82
CA GLY A 5 24.26 26.91 24.54
C GLY A 5 23.67 25.52 24.20
N LYS A 6 22.76 24.96 24.99
CA LYS A 6 21.96 23.82 24.52
C LYS A 6 20.73 24.35 23.76
N PRO A 7 20.61 24.11 22.43
CA PRO A 7 19.33 24.34 21.75
C PRO A 7 18.25 23.49 22.44
N PRO A 8 17.00 23.99 22.56
CA PRO A 8 15.91 23.26 23.20
C PRO A 8 15.67 21.92 22.49
N PRO A 9 15.09 20.92 23.20
CA PRO A 9 15.12 19.52 22.78
C PRO A 9 14.15 19.26 21.62
N LEU A 10 14.62 19.46 20.39
CA LEU A 10 13.93 19.03 19.16
C LEU A 10 13.81 17.49 19.03
N MET A 11 14.38 16.72 19.98
CA MET A 11 14.27 15.25 20.02
C MET A 11 12.95 14.75 20.61
N GLU A 12 12.34 15.46 21.56
CA GLU A 12 11.12 15.01 22.25
C GLU A 12 9.89 15.08 21.33
N THR A 13 9.73 16.19 20.59
CA THR A 13 8.67 16.36 19.58
C THR A 13 8.77 15.34 18.45
N ARG A 14 10.00 14.96 18.05
CA ARG A 14 10.22 13.89 17.06
C ARG A 14 9.77 12.52 17.58
N LYS A 15 10.01 12.19 18.86
CA LYS A 15 9.53 10.94 19.48
C LYS A 15 8.01 10.88 19.53
N VAL A 16 7.35 11.99 19.91
CA VAL A 16 5.88 12.07 19.98
C VAL A 16 5.26 11.92 18.58
N LEU A 17 5.81 12.59 17.56
CA LEU A 17 5.36 12.42 16.17
C LEU A 17 5.61 11.00 15.64
N GLN A 18 6.78 10.41 15.92
CA GLN A 18 7.06 9.02 15.54
C GLN A 18 6.13 8.02 16.23
N ALA A 19 5.84 8.22 17.52
CA ALA A 19 4.86 7.41 18.27
C ALA A 19 3.44 7.55 17.70
N ALA A 20 3.06 8.75 17.28
CA ALA A 20 1.78 9.02 16.63
C ALA A 20 1.67 8.41 15.21
N ARG A 21 2.78 7.96 14.60
CA ARG A 21 2.87 7.38 13.23
C ARG A 21 2.04 8.16 12.19
N PRO A 22 2.57 9.29 11.66
CA PRO A 22 1.87 10.10 10.67
C PRO A 22 1.64 9.32 9.36
N PRO A 23 0.67 9.74 8.53
CA PRO A 23 0.42 9.12 7.23
C PRO A 23 1.65 9.20 6.30
N VAL A 24 2.06 8.09 5.68
CA VAL A 24 3.29 7.97 4.86
C VAL A 24 2.96 7.88 3.35
N GLY A 25 3.83 8.43 2.48
CA GLY A 25 3.67 8.43 0.99
C GLY A 25 3.09 9.72 0.40
N GLU A 26 2.25 9.63 -0.63
CA GLU A 26 1.32 10.70 -1.04
C GLU A 26 -0.13 10.30 -0.66
N GLY A 27 -1.00 11.29 -0.48
CA GLY A 27 -2.43 11.05 -0.29
C GLY A 27 -3.16 11.04 -1.63
N PRO A 28 -4.25 10.27 -1.80
CA PRO A 28 -5.00 10.28 -3.05
C PRO A 28 -5.54 11.69 -3.31
N PRO A 29 -5.54 12.15 -4.57
CA PRO A 29 -6.14 13.43 -4.93
C PRO A 29 -7.66 13.36 -4.71
N THR A 30 -8.26 14.50 -4.33
CA THR A 30 -9.68 14.57 -3.96
C THR A 30 -10.61 14.07 -5.06
N ARG A 31 -10.24 14.27 -6.34
CA ARG A 31 -10.99 13.75 -7.50
C ARG A 31 -11.11 12.23 -7.51
N GLU A 32 -10.06 11.50 -7.10
CA GLU A 32 -10.05 10.04 -7.06
C GLU A 32 -10.89 9.53 -5.89
N VAL A 33 -10.84 10.25 -4.76
CA VAL A 33 -11.72 9.99 -3.62
C VAL A 33 -13.19 10.13 -4.03
N LEU A 34 -13.56 11.25 -4.67
CA LEU A 34 -14.92 11.50 -5.12
C LEU A 34 -15.38 10.51 -6.22
N ALA A 35 -14.50 10.16 -7.15
CA ALA A 35 -14.79 9.14 -8.15
C ALA A 35 -15.03 7.76 -7.50
N GLY A 36 -14.24 7.40 -6.49
CA GLY A 36 -14.42 6.18 -5.70
C GLY A 36 -15.77 6.15 -4.97
N LEU A 37 -16.16 7.27 -4.34
CA LEU A 37 -17.46 7.41 -3.66
C LEU A 37 -18.65 7.26 -4.61
N ARG A 38 -18.53 7.79 -5.84
CA ARG A 38 -19.57 7.67 -6.87
C ARG A 38 -19.74 6.24 -7.35
N ARG A 39 -18.64 5.48 -7.43
CA ARG A 39 -18.66 4.08 -7.89
C ARG A 39 -19.34 3.17 -6.88
N ARG A 40 -19.05 3.32 -5.58
CA ARG A 40 -19.77 2.58 -4.53
C ARG A 40 -19.67 3.26 -3.17
N ARG A 41 -20.84 3.41 -2.55
CA ARG A 41 -21.03 4.24 -1.35
C ARG A 41 -20.46 3.54 -0.10
N PRO A 42 -19.70 4.24 0.75
CA PRO A 42 -19.31 3.72 2.06
C PRO A 42 -20.53 3.49 2.95
N PRO A 43 -20.48 2.51 3.88
CA PRO A 43 -21.54 2.34 4.86
C PRO A 43 -21.64 3.59 5.74
N ALA A 44 -22.84 3.85 6.28
CA ALA A 44 -23.13 5.04 7.08
C ALA A 44 -22.16 5.21 8.26
N ALA A 45 -21.73 4.11 8.89
CA ALA A 45 -20.75 4.12 9.96
C ALA A 45 -19.38 4.69 9.53
N VAL A 46 -18.92 4.37 8.31
CA VAL A 46 -17.67 4.92 7.77
C VAL A 46 -17.83 6.39 7.42
N LEU A 47 -18.97 6.78 6.84
CA LEU A 47 -19.25 8.19 6.55
C LEU A 47 -19.30 9.03 7.82
N LEU A 48 -19.95 8.54 8.88
CA LEU A 48 -20.01 9.19 10.18
C LEU A 48 -18.61 9.30 10.80
N ALA A 49 -17.84 8.22 10.80
CA ALA A 49 -16.46 8.24 11.29
C ALA A 49 -15.61 9.28 10.55
N VAL A 50 -15.68 9.30 9.22
CA VAL A 50 -14.91 10.22 8.38
C VAL A 50 -15.36 11.67 8.59
N ALA A 51 -16.66 11.91 8.74
CA ALA A 51 -17.18 13.24 9.07
C ALA A 51 -16.62 13.73 10.41
N LEU A 52 -16.64 12.88 11.44
CA LEU A 52 -16.07 13.20 12.76
C LEU A 52 -14.55 13.43 12.67
N MET A 53 -13.81 12.62 11.92
CA MET A 53 -12.37 12.82 11.70
C MET A 53 -12.07 14.12 10.94
N ALA A 54 -12.95 14.56 10.03
CA ALA A 54 -12.78 15.76 9.23
C ALA A 54 -13.00 17.06 10.03
N LEU A 55 -13.72 17.00 11.16
CA LEU A 55 -13.89 18.16 12.05
C LEU A 55 -12.54 18.66 12.57
N VAL A 56 -11.63 17.76 12.90
CA VAL A 56 -10.34 18.12 13.50
C VAL A 56 -9.43 18.93 12.56
N PRO A 57 -9.13 18.51 11.32
CA PRO A 57 -8.35 19.33 10.39
C PRO A 57 -9.04 20.66 10.06
N LEU A 58 -10.38 20.70 10.02
CA LEU A 58 -11.13 21.95 9.84
C LEU A 58 -10.91 22.90 11.03
N VAL A 59 -11.06 22.43 12.26
CA VAL A 59 -10.81 23.24 13.46
C VAL A 59 -9.35 23.70 13.51
N LEU A 60 -8.38 22.83 13.22
CA LEU A 60 -6.97 23.20 13.17
C LEU A 60 -6.68 24.26 12.10
N LEU A 61 -7.35 24.19 10.94
CA LEU A 61 -7.22 25.18 9.88
C LEU A 61 -7.83 26.52 10.31
N VAL A 62 -9.02 26.51 10.91
CA VAL A 62 -9.67 27.72 11.44
C VAL A 62 -8.79 28.36 12.53
N LEU A 63 -8.25 27.58 13.46
CA LEU A 63 -7.31 28.06 14.47
C LEU A 63 -6.03 28.63 13.85
N ALA A 64 -5.47 27.96 12.81
CA ALA A 64 -4.30 28.46 12.11
C ALA A 64 -4.56 29.84 11.46
N LEU A 65 -5.75 30.02 10.89
CA LEU A 65 -6.19 31.29 10.28
C LEU A 65 -6.46 32.37 11.35
N LEU A 66 -7.08 32.02 12.48
CA LEU A 66 -7.31 32.95 13.57
C LEU A 66 -5.99 33.45 14.17
N VAL A 67 -5.05 32.53 14.44
CA VAL A 67 -3.69 32.87 14.90
C VAL A 67 -2.96 33.72 13.86
N LEU A 68 -3.13 33.42 12.56
CA LEU A 68 -2.53 34.21 11.50
C LEU A 68 -3.10 35.64 11.48
N VAL A 69 -4.42 35.82 11.61
CA VAL A 69 -5.04 37.15 11.66
C VAL A 69 -4.56 37.90 12.89
N ASP A 70 -4.67 37.30 14.08
CA ASP A 70 -4.27 37.90 15.35
C ASP A 70 -2.81 38.37 15.35
N THR A 71 -1.89 37.55 14.84
CA THR A 71 -0.46 37.90 14.74
C THR A 71 -0.16 39.01 13.74
N TRP A 72 -0.99 39.19 12.71
CA TRP A 72 -0.83 40.24 11.71
C TRP A 72 -1.55 41.54 12.07
N THR A 73 -2.58 41.48 12.91
CA THR A 73 -3.33 42.66 13.40
C THR A 73 -2.89 43.14 14.77
N GLY A 74 -2.08 42.37 15.49
CA GLY A 74 -1.59 42.70 16.82
C GLY A 74 -0.46 43.74 16.82
N ASP A 75 -0.22 44.33 17.98
CA ASP A 75 0.82 45.35 18.22
C ASP A 75 2.25 44.78 18.26
N ASP A 76 2.43 43.49 17.95
CA ASP A 76 3.73 42.86 17.91
C ASP A 76 4.60 43.44 16.77
N GLY A 77 5.88 43.69 17.05
CA GLY A 77 6.83 44.08 16.00
C GLY A 77 6.97 43.00 14.92
N VAL A 78 7.23 43.42 13.67
CA VAL A 78 7.29 42.56 12.46
C VAL A 78 8.04 41.25 12.65
N PHE A 79 9.17 41.25 13.37
CA PHE A 79 9.95 40.06 13.64
C PHE A 79 9.22 39.04 14.54
N LEU A 80 8.59 39.49 15.63
CA LEU A 80 7.82 38.61 16.52
C LEU A 80 6.57 38.06 15.83
N SER A 81 5.88 38.88 15.03
CA SER A 81 4.74 38.43 14.22
C SER A 81 5.15 37.34 13.23
N LEU A 82 6.31 37.48 12.57
CA LEU A 82 6.83 36.48 11.64
C LEU A 82 7.16 35.16 12.35
N VAL A 83 7.84 35.23 13.50
CA VAL A 83 8.21 34.04 14.29
C VAL A 83 6.96 33.32 14.82
N LYS A 84 5.99 34.06 15.39
CA LYS A 84 4.72 33.50 15.86
C LYS A 84 3.92 32.87 14.71
N THR A 85 3.86 33.54 13.56
CA THR A 85 3.19 33.02 12.36
C THR A 85 3.77 31.69 11.91
N VAL A 86 5.10 31.62 11.74
CA VAL A 86 5.77 30.41 11.24
C VAL A 86 5.65 29.26 12.25
N LEU A 87 5.87 29.53 13.54
CA LEU A 87 5.85 28.49 14.57
C LEU A 87 4.43 27.98 14.86
N PHE A 88 3.47 28.87 15.07
CA PHE A 88 2.13 28.47 15.50
C PHE A 88 1.20 28.20 14.31
N SER A 89 1.03 29.15 13.41
CA SER A 89 0.15 28.96 12.23
C SER A 89 0.70 27.90 11.28
N GLY A 90 2.01 27.92 11.01
CA GLY A 90 2.67 26.91 10.18
C GLY A 90 2.52 25.49 10.73
N THR A 91 2.70 25.29 12.04
CA THR A 91 2.52 23.98 12.69
C THR A 91 1.06 23.52 12.64
N LEU A 92 0.10 24.40 12.94
CA LEU A 92 -1.33 24.07 12.87
C LEU A 92 -1.75 23.71 11.44
N PHE A 93 -1.25 24.44 10.44
CA PHE A 93 -1.50 24.17 9.03
C PHE A 93 -0.92 22.81 8.60
N LEU A 94 0.32 22.52 9.01
CA LEU A 94 0.96 21.22 8.73
C LEU A 94 0.18 20.06 9.39
N LEU A 95 -0.22 20.21 10.65
CA LEU A 95 -1.03 19.23 11.37
C LEU A 95 -2.39 19.03 10.69
N SER A 96 -3.03 20.12 10.24
CA SER A 96 -4.28 20.07 9.48
C SER A 96 -4.10 19.31 8.16
N ALA A 97 -3.03 19.59 7.40
CA ALA A 97 -2.73 18.92 6.14
C ALA A 97 -2.46 17.41 6.34
N LEU A 98 -1.71 17.04 7.37
CA LEU A 98 -1.44 15.63 7.72
C LEU A 98 -2.71 14.92 8.19
N ALA A 99 -3.53 15.56 9.02
CA ALA A 99 -4.80 15.01 9.48
C ALA A 99 -5.77 14.81 8.30
N TRP A 100 -5.94 15.83 7.45
CA TRP A 100 -6.77 15.74 6.24
C TRP A 100 -6.33 14.62 5.31
N ARG A 101 -5.02 14.45 5.17
CA ARG A 101 -4.46 13.34 4.42
C ARG A 101 -4.80 11.98 5.03
N GLY A 102 -4.73 11.84 6.35
CA GLY A 102 -5.21 10.66 7.08
C GLY A 102 -6.68 10.37 6.80
N VAL A 103 -7.54 11.41 6.86
CA VAL A 103 -8.98 11.32 6.55
C VAL A 103 -9.22 10.80 5.13
N LYS A 104 -8.53 11.35 4.13
CA LYS A 104 -8.65 10.89 2.74
C LYS A 104 -8.25 9.43 2.58
N ARG A 105 -7.18 8.98 3.24
CA ARG A 105 -6.71 7.59 3.17
C ARG A 105 -7.61 6.63 3.94
N ALA A 106 -8.20 7.06 5.06
CA ALA A 106 -9.23 6.30 5.77
C ALA A 106 -10.47 6.10 4.90
N LEU A 107 -10.94 7.14 4.21
CA LEU A 107 -12.11 7.06 3.34
C LEU A 107 -11.85 6.26 2.05
N HIS A 108 -10.71 6.48 1.41
CA HIS A 108 -10.40 5.95 0.08
C HIS A 108 -9.69 4.59 0.08
N PHE A 109 -8.92 4.27 1.14
CA PHE A 109 -8.19 3.01 1.26
C PHE A 109 -8.60 2.19 2.48
N GLY A 110 -9.52 2.68 3.32
CA GLY A 110 -9.88 2.02 4.58
C GLY A 110 -8.77 2.04 5.63
N SER A 111 -7.78 2.94 5.49
CA SER A 111 -6.63 3.06 6.40
C SER A 111 -6.99 3.82 7.68
N TYR A 112 -7.81 3.20 8.54
CA TYR A 112 -8.36 3.86 9.74
C TYR A 112 -7.28 4.29 10.74
N ARG A 113 -6.17 3.56 10.81
CA ARG A 113 -5.03 3.93 11.66
C ARG A 113 -4.46 5.29 11.28
N GLU A 114 -4.32 5.57 10.00
CA GLU A 114 -3.86 6.87 9.50
C GLU A 114 -4.91 7.96 9.71
N GLY A 115 -6.20 7.65 9.62
CA GLY A 115 -7.30 8.56 9.97
C GLY A 115 -7.30 8.98 11.44
N LEU A 116 -6.99 8.05 12.35
CA LEU A 116 -6.88 8.29 13.80
C LEU A 116 -5.51 8.86 14.21
N PHE A 117 -4.75 9.47 13.28
CA PHE A 117 -3.46 10.08 13.60
C PHE A 117 -3.56 11.13 14.71
N VAL A 118 -4.52 12.05 14.62
CA VAL A 118 -4.66 13.13 15.61
C VAL A 118 -5.05 12.57 16.98
N ALA A 119 -5.92 11.57 17.05
CA ALA A 119 -6.29 10.91 18.30
C ALA A 119 -5.06 10.35 19.03
N ARG A 120 -4.17 9.68 18.27
CA ARG A 120 -2.93 9.10 18.80
C ARG A 120 -1.92 10.18 19.22
N LEU A 121 -1.84 11.27 18.46
CA LEU A 121 -1.03 12.44 18.82
C LEU A 121 -1.52 13.07 20.13
N THR A 122 -2.83 13.32 20.25
CA THR A 122 -3.45 13.88 21.45
C THR A 122 -3.28 12.95 22.64
N THR A 123 -3.36 11.62 22.47
CA THR A 123 -3.04 10.67 23.56
C THR A 123 -1.63 10.90 24.10
N GLY A 124 -0.62 11.04 23.23
CA GLY A 124 0.75 11.31 23.66
C GLY A 124 0.88 12.62 24.44
N VAL A 125 0.23 13.68 23.98
CA VAL A 125 0.21 14.99 24.66
C VAL A 125 -0.50 14.93 26.00
N CYS A 126 -1.68 14.29 26.07
CA CYS A 126 -2.46 14.16 27.31
C CYS A 126 -1.74 13.33 28.37
N VAL A 127 -0.92 12.33 28.00
CA VAL A 127 -0.10 11.59 28.97
C VAL A 127 0.91 12.53 29.64
N VAL A 128 1.59 13.38 28.88
CA VAL A 128 2.54 14.36 29.43
C VAL A 128 1.81 15.37 30.34
N ILE A 129 0.66 15.87 29.90
CA ILE A 129 -0.16 16.79 30.71
C ILE A 129 -0.64 16.10 31.99
N ALA A 130 -1.09 14.84 31.93
CA ALA A 130 -1.55 14.10 33.11
C ALA A 130 -0.43 13.92 34.14
N VAL A 131 0.79 13.58 33.70
CA VAL A 131 1.96 13.46 34.59
C VAL A 131 2.28 14.80 35.25
N PHE A 132 2.25 15.90 34.48
CA PHE A 132 2.44 17.24 35.01
C PHE A 132 1.37 17.62 36.04
N LEU A 133 0.09 17.44 35.70
CA LEU A 133 -1.04 17.76 36.58
C LEU A 133 -1.02 16.92 37.86
N LEU A 134 -0.62 15.65 37.77
CA LEU A 134 -0.45 14.80 38.95
C LEU A 134 0.63 15.35 39.89
N ALA A 135 1.77 15.78 39.35
CA ALA A 135 2.80 16.43 40.15
C ALA A 135 2.29 17.76 40.75
N TYR A 136 1.66 18.61 39.94
CA TYR A 136 1.16 19.93 40.33
C TYR A 136 0.08 19.87 41.43
N VAL A 137 -0.85 18.91 41.37
CA VAL A 137 -1.95 18.80 42.34
C VAL A 137 -1.53 17.95 43.55
N VAL A 138 -0.90 16.78 43.31
CA VAL A 138 -0.63 15.81 44.39
C VAL A 138 0.69 16.09 45.09
N SER A 139 1.74 16.48 44.36
CA SER A 139 3.05 16.77 44.96
C SER A 139 3.16 18.19 45.48
N GLU A 140 2.54 19.17 44.80
CA GLU A 140 2.66 20.59 45.16
C GLU A 140 1.41 21.14 45.89
N GLY A 141 0.31 20.37 45.96
CA GLY A 141 -0.88 20.71 46.74
C GLY A 141 -1.75 21.82 46.16
N ASN A 142 -1.60 22.15 44.87
CA ASN A 142 -2.39 23.17 44.22
C ASN A 142 -3.84 22.73 43.98
N GLU A 143 -4.76 23.69 43.95
CA GLU A 143 -6.18 23.43 43.70
C GLU A 143 -6.44 22.94 42.26
N GLN A 144 -7.42 22.05 42.12
CA GLN A 144 -7.83 21.53 40.82
C GLN A 144 -8.81 22.49 40.15
N GLU A 145 -8.44 23.02 38.99
CA GLU A 145 -9.34 23.86 38.17
C GLU A 145 -10.08 23.04 37.10
N PRO A 146 -11.34 23.39 36.76
CA PRO A 146 -12.07 22.73 35.67
C PRO A 146 -11.35 22.81 34.31
N SER A 147 -10.55 23.86 34.09
CA SER A 147 -9.72 24.07 32.88
C SER A 147 -8.74 22.91 32.64
N MET A 148 -8.29 22.26 33.71
CA MET A 148 -7.35 21.12 33.66
C MET A 148 -7.96 19.88 33.00
N LEU A 149 -9.29 19.78 32.91
CA LEU A 149 -10.00 18.67 32.27
C LEU A 149 -10.12 18.83 30.75
N VAL A 150 -9.97 20.05 30.23
CA VAL A 150 -10.17 20.36 28.80
C VAL A 150 -9.36 19.46 27.86
N PRO A 151 -8.05 19.19 28.11
CA PRO A 151 -7.29 18.30 27.24
C PRO A 151 -7.87 16.87 27.15
N PHE A 152 -8.44 16.36 28.24
CA PHE A 152 -9.03 15.02 28.29
C PHE A 152 -10.40 14.95 27.62
N VAL A 153 -11.19 16.04 27.72
CA VAL A 153 -12.44 16.18 26.94
C VAL A 153 -12.12 16.21 25.45
N VAL A 154 -11.12 16.99 25.04
CA VAL A 154 -10.65 17.02 23.65
C VAL A 154 -10.17 15.63 23.21
N LEU A 155 -9.41 14.92 24.04
CA LEU A 155 -8.99 13.55 23.75
C LEU A 155 -10.18 12.62 23.49
N ALA A 156 -11.21 12.67 24.35
CA ALA A 156 -12.42 11.87 24.17
C ALA A 156 -13.12 12.19 22.84
N VAL A 157 -13.27 13.48 22.51
CA VAL A 157 -13.88 13.93 21.25
C VAL A 157 -13.10 13.44 20.03
N VAL A 158 -11.76 13.53 20.05
CA VAL A 158 -10.93 13.10 18.93
C VAL A 158 -10.92 11.57 18.75
N TRP A 159 -11.26 10.80 19.80
CA TRP A 159 -11.45 9.35 19.73
C TRP A 159 -12.87 8.90 19.35
N LEU A 160 -13.87 9.78 19.36
CA LEU A 160 -15.25 9.46 18.93
C LEU A 160 -15.34 8.75 17.57
N PRO A 161 -14.54 9.09 16.53
CA PRO A 161 -14.58 8.38 15.26
C PRO A 161 -14.29 6.88 15.36
N ALA A 162 -13.60 6.41 16.41
CA ALA A 162 -13.28 5.00 16.56
C ALA A 162 -14.54 4.15 16.86
N LEU A 163 -15.56 4.71 17.50
CA LEU A 163 -16.79 3.98 17.86
C LEU A 163 -17.54 3.44 16.64
N PRO A 164 -17.96 4.25 15.65
CA PRO A 164 -18.63 3.72 14.46
C PRO A 164 -17.75 2.78 13.64
N LEU A 165 -16.42 2.92 13.70
CA LEU A 165 -15.47 2.02 13.03
C LEU A 165 -15.41 0.62 13.65
N GLN A 166 -15.98 0.40 14.84
CA GLN A 166 -16.08 -0.93 15.44
C GLN A 166 -17.21 -1.78 14.84
N THR A 167 -18.12 -1.18 14.07
CA THR A 167 -19.20 -1.93 13.41
C THR A 167 -18.65 -2.91 12.37
N ARG A 168 -19.32 -4.06 12.19
CA ARG A 168 -18.90 -5.09 11.23
C ARG A 168 -18.77 -4.54 9.81
N SER A 169 -19.74 -3.74 9.37
CA SER A 169 -19.72 -3.11 8.04
C SER A 169 -18.54 -2.14 7.86
N ALA A 170 -18.15 -1.40 8.91
CA ALA A 170 -16.97 -0.55 8.87
C ALA A 170 -15.67 -1.38 8.91
N ARG A 171 -15.61 -2.49 9.65
CA ARG A 171 -14.42 -3.36 9.70
C ARG A 171 -14.13 -4.06 8.39
N GLU A 172 -15.17 -4.45 7.64
CA GLU A 172 -15.04 -5.12 6.34
C GLU A 172 -14.83 -4.13 5.19
N TRP A 173 -15.19 -2.85 5.37
CA TRP A 173 -15.09 -1.83 4.32
C TRP A 173 -13.70 -1.64 3.71
N PRO A 174 -12.58 -1.62 4.48
CA PRO A 174 -11.24 -1.53 3.90
C PRO A 174 -10.98 -2.63 2.88
N ASP A 175 -11.38 -3.86 3.19
CA ASP A 175 -11.19 -4.99 2.29
C ASP A 175 -12.05 -4.82 1.02
N ARG A 176 -13.31 -4.40 1.18
CA ARG A 176 -14.23 -4.14 0.06
C ARG A 176 -13.80 -3.00 -0.86
N VAL A 177 -13.13 -1.96 -0.35
CA VAL A 177 -12.63 -0.84 -1.17
C VAL A 177 -11.33 -1.20 -1.86
N LEU A 178 -10.44 -1.92 -1.18
CA LEU A 178 -9.17 -2.32 -1.74
C LEU A 178 -9.35 -3.31 -2.90
N LEU A 179 -10.37 -4.19 -2.85
CA LEU A 179 -10.72 -5.08 -3.98
C LEU A 179 -11.08 -4.33 -5.28
N ARG A 180 -11.52 -3.06 -5.20
CA ARG A 180 -11.86 -2.22 -6.37
C ARG A 180 -10.67 -1.51 -7.00
N SER A 181 -9.60 -1.33 -6.23
CA SER A 181 -8.42 -0.55 -6.63
C SER A 181 -7.19 -1.41 -6.85
N GLY A 182 -7.19 -2.64 -6.32
CA GLY A 182 -6.17 -3.63 -6.57
C GLY A 182 -6.12 -4.09 -8.03
N PRO A 183 -4.96 -4.53 -8.52
CA PRO A 183 -4.87 -5.23 -9.80
C PRO A 183 -5.85 -6.40 -9.82
N GLN A 184 -6.53 -6.57 -10.95
CA GLN A 184 -7.42 -7.70 -11.19
C GLN A 184 -6.58 -8.91 -11.60
N VAL A 185 -6.82 -10.05 -10.95
CA VAL A 185 -6.14 -11.33 -11.17
C VAL A 185 -7.20 -12.42 -11.36
N ARG A 186 -6.88 -13.49 -12.09
CA ARG A 186 -7.83 -14.57 -12.39
C ARG A 186 -7.81 -15.71 -11.39
N GLY A 187 -6.84 -15.72 -10.46
CA GLY A 187 -6.67 -16.80 -9.51
C GLY A 187 -5.38 -16.67 -8.69
N GLU A 188 -5.19 -17.61 -7.77
CA GLU A 188 -4.03 -17.66 -6.85
C GLU A 188 -2.68 -17.75 -7.58
N ARG A 189 -2.67 -18.37 -8.78
CA ARG A 189 -1.45 -18.47 -9.59
C ARG A 189 -1.05 -17.13 -10.17
N GLU A 190 -1.96 -16.38 -10.81
CA GLU A 190 -1.63 -15.04 -11.31
C GLU A 190 -1.25 -14.08 -10.18
N LEU A 191 -1.88 -14.24 -9.01
CA LEU A 191 -1.49 -13.57 -7.77
C LEU A 191 -0.03 -13.90 -7.38
N ALA A 192 0.38 -15.17 -7.44
CA ALA A 192 1.75 -15.59 -7.16
C ALA A 192 2.78 -14.88 -8.05
N PHE A 193 2.53 -14.85 -9.35
CA PHE A 193 3.42 -14.20 -10.31
C PHE A 193 3.50 -12.69 -10.08
N LEU A 194 2.37 -12.05 -9.76
CA LEU A 194 2.36 -10.62 -9.43
C LEU A 194 3.14 -10.30 -8.16
N LEU A 195 3.04 -11.14 -7.12
CA LEU A 195 3.80 -10.99 -5.88
C LEU A 195 5.30 -11.26 -6.08
N GLU A 196 5.66 -12.14 -7.02
CA GLU A 196 7.06 -12.38 -7.41
C GLU A 196 7.65 -11.20 -8.19
N ALA A 197 6.90 -10.64 -9.15
CA ALA A 197 7.32 -9.48 -9.93
C ALA A 197 7.43 -8.20 -9.08
N ARG A 198 6.52 -8.04 -8.12
CA ARG A 198 6.39 -6.85 -7.27
C ARG A 198 6.68 -7.20 -5.81
N PRO A 199 7.96 -7.41 -5.47
CA PRO A 199 8.33 -7.73 -4.10
C PRO A 199 7.94 -6.60 -3.15
N HIS A 200 7.88 -6.93 -1.86
CA HIS A 200 7.75 -5.93 -0.82
C HIS A 200 8.94 -4.95 -0.86
N SER A 201 8.84 -3.81 -0.18
CA SER A 201 9.91 -2.79 -0.12
C SER A 201 11.27 -3.30 0.39
N CYS A 202 11.31 -4.48 1.03
CA CYS A 202 12.54 -5.17 1.42
C CYS A 202 13.17 -6.02 0.29
N GLY A 203 12.58 -6.06 -0.89
CA GLY A 203 13.05 -6.84 -2.05
C GLY A 203 12.62 -8.30 -2.08
N GLN A 204 11.94 -8.79 -1.04
CA GLN A 204 11.44 -10.17 -0.96
C GLN A 204 9.97 -10.28 -1.40
N PRO A 205 9.57 -11.33 -2.13
CA PRO A 205 8.18 -11.58 -2.48
C PRO A 205 7.36 -11.90 -1.23
N LEU A 206 6.05 -11.65 -1.28
CA LEU A 206 5.15 -11.99 -0.19
C LEU A 206 4.51 -13.36 -0.47
N PRO A 207 4.35 -14.23 0.54
CA PRO A 207 3.83 -15.58 0.34
C PRO A 207 2.35 -15.55 -0.01
N VAL A 208 1.98 -16.19 -1.12
CA VAL A 208 0.60 -16.27 -1.63
C VAL A 208 -0.32 -16.96 -0.64
N GLY A 209 0.13 -18.07 -0.04
CA GLY A 209 -0.67 -18.86 0.90
C GLY A 209 -1.00 -18.13 2.20
N ALA A 210 -0.41 -16.96 2.44
CA ALA A 210 -0.75 -16.12 3.57
C ALA A 210 -1.82 -15.06 3.20
N ALA A 211 -2.07 -14.83 1.91
CA ALA A 211 -3.13 -13.94 1.46
C ALA A 211 -4.51 -14.47 1.87
N ILE A 212 -5.33 -13.60 2.44
CA ILE A 212 -6.67 -13.92 2.93
C ILE A 212 -7.66 -13.74 1.78
N ALA A 213 -8.42 -14.78 1.46
CA ALA A 213 -9.51 -14.67 0.51
C ALA A 213 -10.60 -13.74 1.07
N VAL A 214 -11.04 -12.78 0.26
CA VAL A 214 -12.09 -11.82 0.61
C VAL A 214 -13.13 -11.84 -0.50
N ALA A 215 -14.40 -11.87 -0.11
CA ALA A 215 -15.53 -11.77 -1.02
C ALA A 215 -16.56 -10.77 -0.49
N ASP A 216 -17.22 -10.07 -1.40
CA ASP A 216 -18.46 -9.36 -1.16
C ASP A 216 -19.51 -9.74 -2.22
N GLU A 217 -20.66 -9.07 -2.18
CA GLU A 217 -21.81 -9.34 -3.07
C GLU A 217 -21.48 -9.14 -4.56
N GLU A 218 -20.46 -8.37 -4.90
CA GLU A 218 -20.13 -7.96 -6.28
C GLU A 218 -18.75 -8.43 -6.74
N SER A 219 -17.83 -8.74 -5.82
CA SER A 219 -16.42 -8.95 -6.09
C SER A 219 -15.78 -9.94 -5.12
N ARG A 220 -14.78 -10.66 -5.61
CA ARG A 220 -13.97 -11.60 -4.83
C ARG A 220 -12.50 -11.24 -5.00
N GLY A 221 -11.60 -11.86 -4.26
CA GLY A 221 -10.17 -11.63 -4.40
C GLY A 221 -9.37 -12.01 -3.18
N TRP A 222 -8.17 -11.44 -3.08
CA TRP A 222 -7.19 -11.77 -2.04
C TRP A 222 -6.62 -10.49 -1.44
N VAL A 223 -6.49 -10.49 -0.11
CA VAL A 223 -5.89 -9.41 0.66
C VAL A 223 -4.72 -9.97 1.45
N TRP A 224 -3.54 -9.41 1.22
CA TRP A 224 -2.42 -9.57 2.14
C TRP A 224 -2.41 -8.40 3.11
N ARG A 225 -2.59 -8.69 4.40
CA ARG A 225 -2.58 -7.70 5.49
C ARG A 225 -1.82 -8.27 6.67
N GLY A 226 -0.66 -7.70 6.96
CA GLY A 226 0.16 -8.13 8.09
C GLY A 226 1.56 -7.57 8.01
N ASP A 227 2.44 -8.05 8.89
CA ASP A 227 3.85 -7.74 8.82
C ASP A 227 4.53 -8.67 7.80
N CYS A 228 5.42 -8.11 6.98
CA CYS A 228 6.20 -8.87 6.02
C CYS A 228 7.04 -9.94 6.76
N PRO A 229 6.95 -11.23 6.39
CA PRO A 229 7.64 -12.31 7.11
C PRO A 229 9.17 -12.17 7.04
N HIS A 230 9.69 -11.42 6.06
CA HIS A 230 11.12 -11.22 5.88
C HIS A 230 11.69 -10.02 6.64
N CYS A 231 10.91 -8.95 6.84
CA CYS A 231 11.45 -7.70 7.42
C CYS A 231 10.60 -7.07 8.52
N GLY A 232 9.48 -7.70 8.92
CA GLY A 232 8.60 -7.24 9.99
C GLY A 232 7.90 -5.89 9.76
N ARG A 233 7.98 -5.33 8.54
CA ARG A 233 7.30 -4.07 8.19
C ARG A 233 5.88 -4.36 7.73
N PRO A 234 4.90 -3.51 8.06
CA PRO A 234 3.52 -3.73 7.63
C PRO A 234 3.41 -3.66 6.11
N ALA A 235 2.75 -4.65 5.53
CA ALA A 235 2.44 -4.75 4.11
C ALA A 235 0.92 -4.88 3.92
N VAL A 236 0.40 -4.14 2.94
CA VAL A 236 -1.00 -4.27 2.50
C VAL A 236 -1.01 -4.36 0.98
N HIS A 237 -1.38 -5.52 0.45
CA HIS A 237 -1.54 -5.75 -0.99
C HIS A 237 -2.91 -6.36 -1.23
N VAL A 238 -3.62 -5.89 -2.24
CA VAL A 238 -4.97 -6.37 -2.53
C VAL A 238 -5.11 -6.63 -4.01
N PHE A 239 -5.81 -7.72 -4.32
CA PHE A 239 -6.00 -8.25 -5.66
C PHE A 239 -7.47 -8.61 -5.82
N GLY A 240 -8.14 -8.05 -6.83
CA GLY A 240 -9.51 -8.43 -7.16
C GLY A 240 -9.52 -9.66 -8.06
N GLU A 241 -10.45 -10.59 -7.84
CA GLU A 241 -10.71 -11.72 -8.71
C GLU A 241 -11.56 -11.28 -9.91
N ARG A 242 -11.11 -11.61 -11.13
CA ARG A 242 -11.83 -11.32 -12.36
C ARG A 242 -12.88 -12.40 -12.64
N THR A 243 -14.13 -11.98 -12.85
CA THR A 243 -15.29 -12.87 -13.09
C THR A 243 -15.78 -12.90 -14.55
N GLU A 244 -15.38 -11.97 -15.43
CA GLU A 244 -15.83 -11.92 -16.84
C GLU A 244 -14.89 -12.66 -17.82
N ASP A 245 -15.50 -13.47 -18.71
CA ASP A 245 -14.91 -14.24 -19.82
C ASP A 245 -13.47 -14.72 -19.55
N ALA A 246 -13.30 -15.53 -18.51
CA ALA A 246 -12.06 -16.26 -18.31
C ALA A 246 -11.97 -17.38 -19.37
N PRO A 247 -11.06 -17.33 -20.36
CA PRO A 247 -10.79 -18.52 -21.16
C PRO A 247 -10.38 -19.66 -20.23
N THR A 248 -10.77 -20.89 -20.57
CA THR A 248 -10.49 -22.12 -19.81
C THR A 248 -8.99 -22.37 -19.57
N GLU A 249 -8.14 -21.70 -20.33
CA GLU A 249 -6.69 -21.75 -20.16
C GLU A 249 -6.26 -20.90 -18.96
N PRO A 250 -5.71 -21.52 -17.89
CA PRO A 250 -5.31 -20.82 -16.66
C PRO A 250 -4.16 -19.80 -16.83
N TRP A 251 -3.69 -19.58 -18.07
CA TRP A 251 -2.37 -19.06 -18.41
C TRP A 251 -2.40 -18.08 -19.60
N ALA A 252 -3.34 -17.13 -19.65
CA ALA A 252 -3.40 -16.11 -20.70
C ALA A 252 -3.34 -14.66 -20.18
N TRP A 253 -2.33 -14.25 -19.39
CA TRP A 253 -2.14 -12.87 -18.92
C TRP A 253 -1.98 -11.90 -20.12
N GLY A 254 -2.42 -10.65 -19.97
CA GLY A 254 -2.26 -9.61 -21.00
C GLY A 254 -3.33 -9.54 -22.11
N ARG A 255 -4.32 -10.44 -22.15
CA ARG A 255 -5.49 -10.28 -23.06
C ARG A 255 -6.35 -9.07 -22.68
N ASP A 256 -7.08 -8.53 -23.66
CA ASP A 256 -7.96 -7.37 -23.50
C ASP A 256 -8.87 -7.50 -22.26
N GLY A 257 -8.99 -6.39 -21.52
CA GLY A 257 -9.71 -6.33 -20.26
C GLY A 257 -8.91 -6.78 -19.03
N SER A 258 -7.71 -7.35 -19.18
CA SER A 258 -6.78 -7.55 -18.05
C SER A 258 -5.84 -6.35 -17.94
N ARG A 259 -5.84 -5.67 -16.79
CA ARG A 259 -4.86 -4.61 -16.49
C ARG A 259 -3.98 -4.94 -15.27
N PRO A 260 -3.38 -6.14 -15.13
CA PRO A 260 -2.19 -6.22 -14.29
C PRO A 260 -1.12 -5.41 -15.04
N GLY A 261 -0.80 -4.22 -14.52
CA GLY A 261 0.15 -3.28 -15.14
C GLY A 261 1.59 -3.76 -15.09
N LEU A 262 1.87 -4.98 -15.57
CA LEU A 262 3.21 -5.52 -15.70
C LEU A 262 3.90 -4.83 -16.87
N GLY A 263 5.01 -4.17 -16.59
CA GLY A 263 5.86 -3.64 -17.65
C GLY A 263 6.86 -4.67 -18.12
N GLY A 264 7.63 -4.34 -19.16
CA GLY A 264 8.61 -5.23 -19.74
C GLY A 264 9.71 -5.67 -18.76
N GLY A 265 10.04 -4.84 -17.76
CA GLY A 265 10.99 -5.23 -16.71
C GLY A 265 10.43 -6.33 -15.79
N ASP A 266 9.14 -6.24 -15.45
CA ASP A 266 8.47 -7.29 -14.67
C ASP A 266 8.39 -8.60 -15.46
N LEU A 267 7.99 -8.54 -16.73
CA LEU A 267 7.82 -9.71 -17.59
C LEU A 267 9.15 -10.39 -17.89
N LEU A 268 10.21 -9.61 -18.15
CA LEU A 268 11.56 -10.15 -18.31
C LEU A 268 12.00 -10.90 -17.04
N HIS A 269 11.82 -10.27 -15.88
CA HIS A 269 12.18 -10.90 -14.61
C HIS A 269 11.42 -12.20 -14.37
N LEU A 270 10.10 -12.21 -14.59
CA LEU A 270 9.30 -13.43 -14.42
C LEU A 270 9.74 -14.52 -15.39
N GLY A 271 9.99 -14.18 -16.65
CA GLY A 271 10.49 -15.11 -17.65
C GLY A 271 11.79 -15.78 -17.19
N ASP A 272 12.75 -15.00 -16.71
CA ASP A 272 14.05 -15.48 -16.25
C ASP A 272 13.96 -16.20 -14.88
N ARG A 273 13.05 -15.78 -14.00
CA ARG A 273 12.86 -16.36 -12.66
C ARG A 273 12.31 -17.78 -12.71
N PHE A 274 11.39 -18.04 -13.63
CA PHE A 274 10.75 -19.34 -13.80
C PHE A 274 11.39 -20.21 -14.90
N GLU A 275 12.44 -19.70 -15.54
CA GLU A 275 13.19 -20.43 -16.54
C GLU A 275 13.75 -21.72 -15.95
N GLN A 276 13.54 -22.82 -16.66
CA GLN A 276 14.11 -24.11 -16.32
C GLN A 276 15.43 -24.30 -17.06
N PRO A 277 16.45 -24.88 -16.41
CA PRO A 277 17.68 -25.24 -17.09
C PRO A 277 17.41 -26.11 -18.33
N ALA A 278 18.14 -25.87 -19.42
CA ALA A 278 17.93 -26.58 -20.68
C ALA A 278 18.25 -28.09 -20.58
N ASP A 279 19.09 -28.46 -19.60
CA ASP A 279 19.53 -29.80 -19.25
C ASP A 279 18.62 -30.51 -18.23
N VAL A 280 17.47 -29.92 -17.86
CA VAL A 280 16.47 -30.63 -17.05
C VAL A 280 15.98 -31.84 -17.83
N GLU A 281 16.21 -33.03 -17.28
CA GLU A 281 15.73 -34.30 -17.81
C GLU A 281 14.37 -34.67 -17.19
N PRO A 282 13.24 -34.55 -17.94
CA PRO A 282 11.90 -34.79 -17.39
C PRO A 282 11.72 -36.20 -16.81
N THR A 283 12.39 -37.18 -17.39
CA THR A 283 12.29 -38.59 -16.97
C THR A 283 12.92 -38.86 -15.61
N ALA A 284 13.86 -38.01 -15.17
CA ALA A 284 14.56 -38.15 -13.89
C ALA A 284 13.78 -37.51 -12.71
N LEU A 285 12.74 -36.73 -12.99
CA LEU A 285 11.98 -36.01 -11.97
C LEU A 285 10.92 -36.91 -11.32
N ALA A 286 10.76 -36.82 -9.99
CA ALA A 286 9.59 -37.36 -9.30
C ALA A 286 8.31 -36.64 -9.74
N ASP A 287 7.13 -37.25 -9.57
CA ASP A 287 5.86 -36.68 -10.08
C ASP A 287 5.57 -35.26 -9.58
N ASP A 288 5.76 -35.00 -8.28
CA ASP A 288 5.58 -33.67 -7.70
C ASP A 288 6.59 -32.66 -8.26
N GLN A 289 7.84 -33.08 -8.47
CA GLN A 289 8.88 -32.24 -9.04
C GLN A 289 8.61 -31.95 -10.52
N LEU A 290 8.17 -32.95 -11.28
CA LEU A 290 7.75 -32.80 -12.67
C LEU A 290 6.60 -31.81 -12.77
N HIS A 291 5.60 -31.93 -11.89
CA HIS A 291 4.46 -31.01 -11.85
C HIS A 291 4.91 -29.57 -11.57
N GLN A 292 5.74 -29.34 -10.54
CA GLN A 292 6.25 -28.00 -10.21
C GLN A 292 7.12 -27.40 -11.33
N THR A 293 7.98 -28.23 -11.92
CA THR A 293 8.86 -27.84 -13.04
C THR A 293 8.04 -27.46 -14.28
N TRP A 294 7.01 -28.24 -14.58
CA TRP A 294 6.06 -27.95 -15.66
C TRP A 294 5.33 -26.62 -15.43
N LEU A 295 4.83 -26.36 -14.21
CA LEU A 295 4.19 -25.09 -13.87
C LEU A 295 5.12 -23.89 -14.02
N ALA A 296 6.39 -24.02 -13.63
CA ALA A 296 7.38 -22.97 -13.77
C ALA A 296 7.72 -22.71 -15.26
N ALA A 297 7.98 -23.76 -16.04
CA ALA A 297 8.24 -23.66 -17.47
C ALA A 297 7.08 -22.96 -18.22
N LEU A 298 5.84 -23.30 -17.87
CA LEU A 298 4.64 -22.67 -18.41
C LEU A 298 4.59 -21.17 -18.10
N GLY A 299 4.87 -20.78 -16.86
CA GLY A 299 4.96 -19.38 -16.47
C GLY A 299 6.07 -18.60 -17.19
N SER A 300 7.21 -19.24 -17.44
CA SER A 300 8.33 -18.66 -18.18
C SER A 300 7.98 -18.40 -19.65
N VAL A 301 7.40 -19.39 -20.35
CA VAL A 301 6.90 -19.24 -21.73
C VAL A 301 5.92 -18.07 -21.80
N GLN A 302 4.93 -18.07 -20.92
CA GLN A 302 3.86 -17.09 -20.93
C GLN A 302 4.32 -15.65 -20.67
N ALA A 303 5.22 -15.44 -19.69
CA ALA A 303 5.80 -14.13 -19.43
C ALA A 303 6.57 -13.60 -20.66
N THR A 304 7.24 -14.50 -21.38
CA THR A 304 8.00 -14.18 -22.60
C THR A 304 7.08 -13.83 -23.77
N GLU A 305 5.98 -14.56 -23.96
CA GLU A 305 4.97 -14.25 -24.97
C GLU A 305 4.38 -12.85 -24.77
N GLN A 306 4.08 -12.47 -23.53
CA GLN A 306 3.58 -11.13 -23.23
C GLN A 306 4.64 -10.05 -23.40
N LEU A 307 5.90 -10.35 -23.06
CA LEU A 307 7.00 -9.44 -23.34
C LEU A 307 7.11 -9.19 -24.86
N LEU A 308 6.92 -10.22 -25.67
CA LEU A 308 6.87 -10.10 -27.13
C LEU A 308 5.67 -9.25 -27.60
N GLN A 309 4.50 -9.39 -26.98
CA GLN A 309 3.33 -8.55 -27.27
C GLN A 309 3.55 -7.05 -26.98
N LEU A 310 4.49 -6.70 -26.09
CA LEU A 310 4.85 -5.29 -25.86
C LEU A 310 5.60 -4.68 -27.05
N VAL A 311 6.18 -5.49 -27.93
CA VAL A 311 6.80 -5.05 -29.19
C VAL A 311 5.68 -4.71 -30.19
N ARG A 312 5.62 -3.45 -30.62
CA ARG A 312 4.61 -3.00 -31.60
C ARG A 312 4.80 -3.73 -32.94
N PRO A 313 3.73 -3.93 -33.73
CA PRO A 313 3.85 -4.39 -35.11
C PRO A 313 4.84 -3.51 -35.90
N GLY A 314 5.75 -4.15 -36.65
CA GLY A 314 6.78 -3.46 -37.43
C GLY A 314 7.90 -2.79 -36.62
N LYS A 315 8.07 -3.16 -35.35
CA LYS A 315 9.21 -2.72 -34.50
C LYS A 315 10.07 -3.91 -34.07
N ASP A 316 11.33 -3.62 -33.80
CA ASP A 316 12.37 -4.61 -33.50
C ASP A 316 12.68 -4.74 -32.01
N ALA A 317 12.05 -3.93 -31.14
CA ALA A 317 12.28 -3.98 -29.70
C ALA A 317 11.11 -3.41 -28.90
N VAL A 318 11.03 -3.80 -27.63
CA VAL A 318 10.13 -3.18 -26.65
C VAL A 318 10.53 -1.73 -26.45
N ALA A 319 9.60 -0.79 -26.62
CA ALA A 319 9.90 0.63 -26.45
C ALA A 319 10.27 0.95 -24.98
N PRO A 320 11.22 1.87 -24.71
CA PRO A 320 11.72 2.14 -23.35
C PRO A 320 10.62 2.43 -22.31
N TRP A 321 9.60 3.21 -22.68
CA TRP A 321 8.47 3.55 -21.81
C TRP A 321 7.55 2.35 -21.48
N ARG A 322 7.69 1.22 -22.19
CA ARG A 322 7.02 -0.05 -21.88
C ARG A 322 7.89 -1.00 -21.05
N ARG A 323 9.17 -0.68 -20.81
CA ARG A 323 10.11 -1.50 -20.01
C ARG A 323 10.02 -1.23 -18.50
N THR A 324 8.93 -0.62 -18.05
CA THR A 324 8.70 -0.28 -16.64
C THR A 324 8.55 -1.52 -15.77
N GLY A 325 8.48 -1.33 -14.45
CA GLY A 325 8.34 -2.41 -13.48
C GLY A 325 9.61 -2.60 -12.66
N ARG A 326 10.00 -3.86 -12.44
CA ARG A 326 11.23 -4.23 -11.73
C ARG A 326 12.45 -3.62 -12.42
N PRO A 327 13.36 -2.98 -11.66
CA PRO A 327 14.58 -2.41 -12.24
C PRO A 327 15.41 -3.51 -12.89
N VAL A 328 15.71 -3.32 -14.17
CA VAL A 328 16.64 -4.17 -14.91
C VAL A 328 18.06 -3.71 -14.58
N PRO A 329 18.99 -4.60 -14.21
CA PRO A 329 20.38 -4.24 -13.96
C PRO A 329 20.96 -3.42 -15.11
N LEU A 330 21.74 -2.37 -14.80
CA LEU A 330 22.40 -1.54 -15.82
C LEU A 330 23.37 -2.35 -16.70
N THR A 331 23.80 -3.51 -16.21
CA THR A 331 24.65 -4.47 -16.93
C THR A 331 23.89 -5.35 -17.91
N THR A 332 22.54 -5.36 -17.88
CA THR A 332 21.74 -6.15 -18.82
C THR A 332 21.83 -5.52 -20.22
N PRO A 333 22.28 -6.27 -21.24
CA PRO A 333 22.37 -5.76 -22.60
C PRO A 333 21.01 -5.26 -23.11
N GLY A 334 20.99 -4.10 -23.77
CA GLY A 334 19.75 -3.54 -24.34
C GLY A 334 19.07 -4.47 -25.36
N GLU A 335 19.84 -5.38 -25.96
CA GLU A 335 19.41 -6.43 -26.89
C GLU A 335 18.44 -7.44 -26.27
N VAL A 336 18.40 -7.58 -24.94
CA VAL A 336 17.48 -8.49 -24.24
C VAL A 336 16.01 -8.12 -24.49
N PHE A 337 15.73 -6.85 -24.82
CA PHE A 337 14.40 -6.37 -25.19
C PHE A 337 14.16 -6.33 -26.71
N SER A 338 15.08 -6.85 -27.51
CA SER A 338 14.90 -6.98 -28.95
C SER A 338 13.92 -8.11 -29.26
N ARG A 339 13.14 -7.94 -30.32
CA ARG A 339 12.21 -8.94 -30.85
C ARG A 339 12.93 -10.27 -31.07
N THR A 340 14.09 -10.24 -31.74
CA THR A 340 14.89 -11.43 -32.04
C THR A 340 15.34 -12.17 -30.79
N ALA A 341 15.84 -11.46 -29.77
CA ALA A 341 16.24 -12.09 -28.51
C ALA A 341 15.03 -12.68 -27.76
N ILE A 342 13.90 -11.97 -27.73
CA ILE A 342 12.67 -12.44 -27.08
C ILE A 342 12.13 -13.69 -27.81
N GLU A 343 12.09 -13.68 -29.15
CA GLU A 343 11.65 -14.82 -29.97
C GLU A 343 12.56 -16.04 -29.80
N SER A 344 13.88 -15.84 -29.77
CA SER A 344 14.86 -16.91 -29.52
C SER A 344 14.68 -17.54 -28.14
N ARG A 345 14.53 -16.72 -27.08
CA ARG A 345 14.24 -17.20 -25.72
C ARG A 345 12.90 -17.92 -25.66
N LEU A 346 11.88 -17.40 -26.33
CA LEU A 346 10.56 -18.01 -26.37
C LEU A 346 10.59 -19.40 -27.02
N ALA A 347 11.35 -19.57 -28.11
CA ALA A 347 11.55 -20.87 -28.74
C ALA A 347 12.20 -21.87 -27.77
N ALA A 348 13.32 -21.50 -27.13
CA ALA A 348 14.00 -22.37 -26.17
C ALA A 348 13.10 -22.76 -24.97
N ARG A 349 12.31 -21.81 -24.46
CA ARG A 349 11.37 -22.04 -23.36
C ARG A 349 10.21 -22.97 -23.78
N ARG A 350 9.69 -22.81 -25.01
CA ARG A 350 8.65 -23.70 -25.58
C ARG A 350 9.16 -25.11 -25.79
N ASP A 351 10.39 -25.28 -26.26
CA ASP A 351 11.00 -26.61 -26.43
C ASP A 351 11.11 -27.34 -25.09
N THR A 352 11.53 -26.64 -24.03
CA THR A 352 11.57 -27.20 -22.67
C THR A 352 10.18 -27.55 -22.14
N LEU A 353 9.18 -26.68 -22.34
CA LEU A 353 7.79 -26.96 -21.96
C LEU A 353 7.25 -28.19 -22.70
N ALA A 354 7.48 -28.31 -24.00
CA ALA A 354 7.02 -29.43 -24.81
C ALA A 354 7.62 -30.78 -24.33
N ARG A 355 8.89 -30.80 -23.93
CA ARG A 355 9.52 -32.00 -23.32
C ARG A 355 8.85 -32.41 -22.00
N LEU A 356 8.52 -31.45 -21.14
CA LEU A 356 7.84 -31.70 -19.87
C LEU A 356 6.39 -32.17 -20.08
N GLU A 357 5.69 -31.61 -21.06
CA GLU A 357 4.32 -32.00 -21.43
C GLU A 357 4.28 -33.42 -22.00
N ALA A 358 5.23 -33.77 -22.86
CA ALA A 358 5.36 -35.12 -23.42
C ALA A 358 5.57 -36.16 -22.32
N GLU A 359 6.44 -35.88 -21.35
CA GLU A 359 6.67 -36.77 -20.20
C GLU A 359 5.44 -36.91 -19.31
N THR A 360 4.76 -35.80 -19.01
CA THR A 360 3.53 -35.80 -18.21
C THR A 360 2.43 -36.62 -18.90
N ALA A 361 2.30 -36.49 -20.23
CA ALA A 361 1.37 -37.29 -21.02
C ALA A 361 1.73 -38.78 -21.01
N ARG A 362 3.02 -39.11 -21.17
CA ARG A 362 3.52 -40.50 -21.11
C ARG A 362 3.16 -41.17 -19.79
N ARG A 363 3.40 -40.52 -18.64
CA ARG A 363 3.08 -41.08 -17.31
C ARG A 363 1.59 -41.31 -17.11
N ARG A 364 0.74 -40.41 -17.62
CA ARG A 364 -0.73 -40.56 -17.56
C ARG A 364 -1.26 -41.70 -18.44
N ALA A 365 -0.53 -42.09 -19.47
CA ALA A 365 -0.91 -43.17 -20.37
C ALA A 365 -0.48 -44.57 -19.88
N LEU A 366 0.34 -44.65 -18.83
CA LEU A 366 0.71 -45.92 -18.19
C LEU A 366 -0.46 -46.42 -17.32
N PRO A 367 -0.86 -47.71 -17.42
CA PRO A 367 -1.88 -48.27 -16.52
C PRO A 367 -1.37 -48.23 -15.07
N ALA A 368 -2.29 -47.87 -14.16
CA ALA A 368 -2.04 -47.72 -12.72
C ALA A 368 -1.57 -49.01 -12.04
#